data_AF-A0A6V7S090-F1
#
_entry.id   AF-A0A6V7S090-F1
#
_cell.length_a   1.000
_cell.length_b   1.000
_cell.length_c   1.000
_cell.angle_alpha   90.00
_cell.angle_beta   90.00
_cell.angle_gamma   90.00
#
_symmetry.space_group_name_H-M   'P 1'
#
loop_
_entity.id
_entity.type
_entity.pdbx_description
1 polymer ?
#
loop_
_entity_poly.entity_id
_entity_poly.type
_entity_poly.pdbx_seq_one_letter_code
_entity_poly.pdbx_strand_id
1 'polypeptide(L)'
;MINLFHISKRYIYWPPKKKIKTLKFPSGKKCFIFIGKRDEDGKEEPVLCFVDNQNHKLTWMNEEEFLNFEKLMPRLDSYFSLYLEKAKKVKEQNMLMEEEYKKSFHE
;
A
#
# COMPACT_ATOMS: atom_id res chain seq x y z
N MET A 1 31.09 24.88 3.67
CA MET A 1 30.43 23.93 2.76
C MET A 1 30.27 22.61 3.48
N ILE A 2 29.08 22.31 3.99
CA ILE A 2 28.83 21.08 4.73
C ILE A 2 28.50 20.00 3.69
N ASN A 3 29.45 19.11 3.43
CA ASN A 3 29.18 17.85 2.74
C ASN A 3 28.27 17.02 3.64
N LEU A 4 26.96 17.22 3.50
CA LEU A 4 25.95 16.36 4.09
C LEU A 4 26.17 14.97 3.48
N PHE A 5 26.70 14.05 4.28
CA PHE A 5 26.81 12.64 3.91
C PHE A 5 25.43 12.15 3.46
N HIS A 6 25.22 12.08 2.15
CA HIS A 6 24.08 11.39 1.59
C HIS A 6 24.32 9.91 1.91
N ILE A 7 23.73 9.44 3.00
CA ILE A 7 23.59 8.01 3.28
C ILE A 7 22.67 7.47 2.19
N SER A 8 23.22 7.19 1.00
CA SER A 8 22.51 6.39 0.02
C SER A 8 22.40 5.02 0.67
N LYS A 9 21.19 4.63 1.12
CA LYS A 9 20.93 3.22 1.40
C LYS A 9 21.21 2.47 0.10
N ARG A 10 22.41 1.87 0.01
CA ARG A 10 22.77 0.99 -1.10
C ARG A 10 21.95 -0.28 -0.91
N TYR A 11 20.72 -0.25 -1.38
CA TYR A 11 20.00 -1.48 -1.67
C TYR A 11 20.74 -2.10 -2.86
N ILE A 12 21.69 -3.00 -2.58
CA ILE A 12 22.59 -3.61 -3.57
C ILE A 12 21.80 -4.26 -4.73
N TYR A 13 20.54 -4.60 -4.50
CA TYR A 13 19.61 -5.25 -5.42
C TYR A 13 18.52 -4.32 -5.98
N TRP A 14 18.52 -3.01 -5.68
CA TRP A 14 17.46 -2.07 -6.11
C TRP A 14 17.98 -0.93 -6.99
N PRO A 15 17.30 -0.61 -8.11
CA PRO A 15 16.15 -1.32 -8.67
C PRO A 15 16.56 -2.67 -9.31
N PRO A 16 15.73 -3.72 -9.23
CA PRO A 16 16.08 -5.02 -9.78
C PRO A 16 16.11 -4.96 -11.32
N LYS A 17 17.16 -5.54 -11.93
CA LYS A 17 17.35 -5.52 -13.40
C LYS A 17 16.43 -6.49 -14.13
N LYS A 18 16.15 -7.66 -13.54
CA LYS A 18 15.28 -8.70 -14.11
C LYS A 18 13.94 -8.67 -13.40
N LYS A 19 12.89 -8.22 -14.09
CA LYS A 19 11.51 -8.18 -13.60
C LYS A 19 10.63 -9.03 -14.50
N ILE A 20 9.83 -9.88 -13.89
CA ILE A 20 8.80 -10.66 -14.56
C ILE A 20 7.49 -9.90 -14.39
N LYS A 21 6.86 -9.56 -15.52
CA LYS A 21 5.50 -9.02 -15.63
C LYS A 21 5.21 -7.82 -14.70
N THR A 22 5.30 -6.61 -15.24
CA THR A 22 4.92 -5.39 -14.50
C THR A 22 3.45 -5.06 -14.69
N LEU A 23 2.69 -5.08 -13.60
CA LEU A 23 1.31 -4.59 -13.52
C LEU A 23 1.30 -3.14 -13.05
N LYS A 24 0.45 -2.31 -13.66
CA LYS A 24 0.23 -0.91 -13.27
C LYS A 24 -1.17 -0.78 -12.66
N PHE A 25 -1.25 -0.17 -11.48
CA PHE A 25 -2.53 0.12 -10.82
C PHE A 25 -3.07 1.49 -11.25
N PRO A 26 -4.39 1.72 -11.13
CA PRO A 26 -5.01 3.02 -11.42
C PRO A 26 -4.42 4.18 -10.62
N SER A 27 -3.88 3.91 -9.42
CA SER A 27 -3.19 4.92 -8.59
C SER A 27 -1.79 5.31 -9.10
N GLY A 28 -1.34 4.74 -10.22
CA GLY A 28 0.00 4.91 -10.80
C GLY A 28 1.07 3.99 -10.20
N LYS A 29 0.77 3.32 -9.08
CA LYS A 29 1.65 2.34 -8.43
C LYS A 29 1.89 1.17 -9.37
N LYS A 30 3.00 0.47 -9.17
CA LYS A 30 3.38 -0.70 -9.98
C LYS A 30 3.62 -1.91 -9.09
N CYS A 31 3.37 -3.09 -9.65
CA CYS A 31 3.73 -4.36 -9.05
C CYS A 31 4.46 -5.23 -10.08
N PHE A 32 5.47 -5.99 -9.65
CA PHE A 32 6.19 -6.93 -10.49
C PHE A 32 6.82 -8.04 -9.64
N ILE A 33 7.12 -9.17 -10.27
CA ILE A 33 7.85 -10.27 -9.64
C ILE A 33 9.33 -10.13 -10.02
N PHE A 34 10.24 -10.41 -9.10
CA PHE A 34 11.67 -10.50 -9.39
C PHE A 34 12.30 -11.58 -8.50
N ILE A 35 13.52 -11.99 -8.83
CA ILE A 35 14.28 -12.91 -7.98
C ILE A 35 14.97 -12.09 -6.87
N GLY A 36 14.52 -12.29 -5.64
CA GLY A 36 15.11 -11.75 -4.43
C GLY A 36 16.08 -12.74 -3.80
N LYS A 37 16.89 -12.25 -2.86
CA LYS A 37 17.67 -13.12 -1.96
C LYS A 37 16.95 -13.19 -0.62
N ARG A 38 16.75 -14.39 -0.12
CA ARG A 38 16.17 -14.64 1.20
C ARG A 38 17.08 -14.13 2.29
N ASP A 39 16.50 -13.49 3.31
CA ASP A 39 17.27 -12.89 4.40
C ASP A 39 17.95 -13.96 5.29
N GLU A 40 17.37 -15.16 5.42
CA GLU A 40 17.85 -16.23 6.30
C GLU A 40 19.12 -16.95 5.79
N ASP A 41 19.11 -17.38 4.52
CA ASP A 41 20.18 -18.21 3.94
C ASP A 41 20.72 -17.69 2.61
N GLY A 42 20.25 -16.52 2.16
CA GLY A 42 20.73 -15.88 0.93
C GLY A 42 20.34 -16.59 -0.37
N LYS A 43 19.49 -17.63 -0.32
CA LYS A 43 19.01 -18.34 -1.51
C LYS A 43 18.12 -17.43 -2.36
N GLU A 44 18.11 -17.73 -3.65
CA GLU A 44 17.24 -17.05 -4.61
C GLU A 44 15.80 -17.54 -4.46
N GLU A 45 14.87 -16.59 -4.36
CA GLU A 45 13.43 -16.87 -4.28
C GLU A 45 12.63 -15.87 -5.11
N PRO A 46 11.46 -16.27 -5.66
CA PRO A 46 10.56 -15.33 -6.32
C PRO A 46 9.89 -14.42 -5.28
N VAL A 47 9.95 -13.12 -5.53
CA VAL A 47 9.39 -12.10 -4.63
C VAL A 47 8.44 -11.19 -5.41
N LEU A 48 7.23 -11.02 -4.88
CA LEU A 48 6.26 -10.05 -5.36
C LEU A 48 6.59 -8.67 -4.77
N CYS A 49 6.77 -7.65 -5.61
CA CYS A 49 7.16 -6.33 -5.15
C CYS A 49 6.18 -5.25 -5.59
N PHE A 50 5.86 -4.33 -4.67
CA PHE A 50 5.05 -3.15 -4.91
C PHE A 50 5.92 -1.90 -4.82
N VAL A 51 5.74 -1.01 -5.79
CA VAL A 51 6.48 0.26 -5.88
C VAL A 51 5.55 1.42 -6.19
N ASP A 52 5.97 2.61 -5.79
CA ASP A 52 5.28 3.84 -6.14
C ASP A 52 5.52 4.25 -7.62
N ASN A 53 4.98 5.41 -7.99
CA ASN A 53 5.11 5.94 -9.35
C ASN A 53 6.58 6.22 -9.71
N GLN A 54 7.39 6.60 -8.71
CA GLN A 54 8.82 6.93 -8.81
C GLN A 54 9.75 5.70 -8.72
N ASN A 55 9.19 4.48 -8.57
CA ASN A 55 9.93 3.22 -8.34
C ASN A 55 10.59 3.10 -6.96
N HIS A 56 10.11 3.83 -5.96
CA HIS A 56 10.46 3.55 -4.57
C HIS A 56 9.74 2.30 -4.09
N LYS A 57 10.48 1.40 -3.44
CA LYS A 57 9.94 0.17 -2.85
C LYS A 57 8.95 0.53 -1.74
N LEU A 58 7.70 0.09 -1.89
CA LEU A 58 6.68 0.21 -0.86
C LEU A 58 6.71 -1.02 0.05
N THR A 59 6.59 -2.20 -0.55
CA THR A 59 6.70 -3.48 0.15
C THR A 59 7.06 -4.59 -0.83
N TRP A 60 7.42 -5.74 -0.29
CA TRP A 60 7.59 -6.97 -1.03
C TRP A 60 7.10 -8.15 -0.20
N MET A 61 6.82 -9.28 -0.84
CA MET A 61 6.40 -10.50 -0.17
C MET A 61 6.98 -11.69 -0.90
N ASN A 62 7.52 -12.65 -0.16
CA ASN A 62 7.81 -13.97 -0.70
C ASN A 62 6.51 -14.80 -0.82
N GLU A 63 6.64 -16.06 -1.24
CA GLU A 63 5.49 -16.94 -1.43
C GLU A 63 4.73 -17.22 -0.12
N GLU A 64 5.44 -17.45 0.98
CA GLU A 64 4.83 -17.74 2.27
C GLU A 64 4.04 -16.53 2.81
N GLU A 65 4.66 -15.35 2.77
CA GLU A 65 4.02 -14.10 3.17
C GLU A 65 2.80 -13.80 2.31
N PHE A 66 2.86 -14.08 1.00
CA PHE A 66 1.73 -13.93 0.10
C PHE A 66 0.57 -14.86 0.47
N LEU A 67 0.85 -16.14 0.72
CA LEU A 67 -0.18 -17.12 1.13
C LEU A 67 -0.80 -16.78 2.49
N ASN A 68 0.00 -16.27 3.42
CA ASN A 68 -0.52 -15.79 4.70
C ASN A 68 -1.37 -14.53 4.54
N PHE A 69 -0.98 -13.63 3.64
CA PHE A 69 -1.76 -12.44 3.30
C PHE A 69 -3.11 -12.82 2.66
N GLU A 70 -3.13 -13.80 1.77
CA GLU A 70 -4.36 -14.32 1.16
C GLU A 70 -5.37 -14.80 2.21
N LYS A 71 -4.92 -15.53 3.25
CA LYS A 71 -5.77 -15.95 4.36
C LYS A 71 -6.36 -14.78 5.16
N LEU A 72 -5.70 -13.62 5.16
CA LEU A 72 -6.15 -12.41 5.85
C LEU A 72 -7.10 -11.56 5.00
N MET A 73 -7.18 -11.78 3.69
CA MET A 73 -8.00 -10.97 2.78
C MET A 73 -9.48 -10.88 3.19
N PRO A 74 -10.18 -11.98 3.55
CA PRO A 74 -11.59 -11.89 3.94
C PRO A 74 -11.83 -11.00 5.16
N ARG A 75 -10.88 -11.00 6.11
CA ARG A 75 -10.96 -10.18 7.32
C ARG A 75 -10.71 -8.70 7.00
N LEU A 76 -9.78 -8.41 6.10
CA LEU A 76 -9.52 -7.05 5.63
C LEU A 76 -10.74 -6.49 4.89
N ASP A 77 -11.38 -7.27 4.03
CA ASP A 77 -12.60 -6.88 3.32
C ASP A 77 -13.76 -6.56 4.28
N SER A 78 -13.90 -7.36 5.34
CA SER A 78 -14.86 -7.09 6.41
C SER A 78 -14.61 -5.74 7.09
N TYR A 79 -13.36 -5.44 7.43
CA TYR A 79 -13.00 -4.15 8.05
C TYR A 79 -13.21 -2.97 7.11
N PHE A 80 -12.87 -3.10 5.83
CA PHE A 80 -13.16 -2.06 4.85
C PHE A 80 -14.66 -1.82 4.70
N SER A 81 -15.46 -2.88 4.68
CA SER A 81 -16.93 -2.78 4.60
C SER A 81 -17.51 -2.03 5.81
N LEU A 82 -17.08 -2.39 7.02
CA LEU A 82 -17.50 -1.71 8.26
C LEU A 82 -17.08 -0.24 8.27
N TYR A 83 -15.86 0.07 7.80
CA TYR A 83 -15.40 1.44 7.67
C TYR A 83 -16.27 2.25 6.70
N LEU A 84 -16.58 1.70 5.53
CA LEU A 84 -17.44 2.35 4.53
C LEU A 84 -18.85 2.58 5.07
N GLU A 85 -19.42 1.63 5.81
CA GLU A 85 -20.72 1.79 6.45
C GLU A 85 -20.69 2.92 7.49
N LYS A 86 -19.67 2.95 8.36
CA LYS A 86 -19.51 4.02 9.34
C LYS A 86 -19.34 5.38 8.67
N ALA A 87 -18.53 5.47 7.62
CA ALA A 87 -18.30 6.71 6.88
C ALA A 87 -19.59 7.26 6.27
N LYS A 88 -20.48 6.39 5.76
CA LYS A 88 -21.81 6.79 5.27
C LYS A 88 -22.67 7.38 6.38
N LYS A 89 -22.78 6.70 7.53
CA LYS A 89 -23.57 7.17 8.68
C LYS A 89 -23.10 8.52 9.19
N VAL A 90 -21.78 8.72 9.30
CA VAL A 90 -21.19 10.01 9.72
C VAL A 90 -21.53 11.12 8.72
N LYS A 91 -21.45 10.82 7.41
CA LYS A 91 -21.80 11.80 6.38
C LYS A 91 -23.28 12.20 6.46
N GLU A 92 -24.19 11.24 6.65
CA GLU A 92 -25.62 11.48 6.81
C GLU A 92 -25.92 12.33 8.06
N GLN A 93 -25.31 12.00 9.21
CA GLN A 93 -25.46 12.78 10.45
C GLN A 93 -24.98 14.22 10.29
N ASN A 94 -23.82 14.43 9.64
CA ASN A 94 -23.31 15.77 9.40
C ASN A 94 -24.23 16.59 8.49
N MET A 95 -24.81 15.97 7.45
CA MET A 95 -25.78 16.65 6.57
C MET A 95 -27.03 17.09 7.35
N LEU A 96 -27.58 16.22 8.20
CA LEU A 96 -28.73 16.55 9.05
C LEU A 96 -28.42 17.69 10.02
N MET A 97 -27.25 17.66 10.69
CA MET A 97 -26.84 18.73 11.58
C MET A 97 -26.65 20.07 10.85
N GLU A 98 -26.09 20.07 9.64
CA GLU A 98 -25.95 21.29 8.83
C GLU A 98 -27.31 21.88 8.43
N GLU A 99 -28.30 21.04 8.14
CA GLU A 99 -29.67 21.48 7.84
C GLU A 99 -30.37 22.06 9.07
N GLU A 100 -30.24 21.42 10.23
CA GLU A 100 -30.77 21.91 11.51
C GLU A 100 -30.13 23.25 11.90
N TYR A 101 -28.80 23.35 11.76
CA TYR A 101 -28.08 24.59 12.00
C TYR A 101 -28.64 25.70 11.09
N LYS A 102 -28.71 25.49 9.77
CA LYS A 102 -29.26 26.49 8.84
C LYS A 102 -30.69 26.93 9.18
N LYS A 103 -31.55 26.03 9.64
CA LYS A 103 -32.91 26.37 10.09
C LYS A 103 -32.90 27.28 11.33
N SER A 104 -32.06 26.98 12.32
CA SER A 104 -31.94 27.79 13.55
C SER A 104 -31.41 29.21 13.34
N PHE A 105 -30.70 29.50 12.23
CA PHE A 105 -30.23 30.85 11.88
C PHE A 105 -31.22 31.64 11.02
N HIS A 106 -32.35 31.03 10.64
CA HIS A 106 -33.41 31.68 9.85
C HIS A 106 -34.72 31.85 10.64
N GLU A 107 -34.70 31.53 11.94
CA GLU A 107 -35.65 31.99 12.97
C GLU A 107 -35.04 33.17 13.75
#